data_AF-A0A089PCE1-F1
#
_entry.id   AF-A0A089PCE1-F1
#
_cell.length_a   1.000
_cell.length_b   1.000
_cell.length_c   1.000
_cell.angle_alpha   90.00
_cell.angle_beta   90.00
_cell.angle_gamma   90.00
#
_symmetry.space_group_name_H-M   'P 1'
#
loop_
_entity.id
_entity.type
_entity.pdbx_description
1 polymer ?
#
loop_
_entity_poly.entity_id
_entity_poly.type
_entity_poly.pdbx_seq_one_letter_code
_entity_poly.pdbx_strand_id
1 'polypeptide(L)' 'MFQQGMGRSAYICNSKKCYSDSKIKKKLQKALKTSLEPEFIDIFKKEITSFNEYSNKGI' A
#
# COMPACT_ATOMS: atom_id res chain seq x y z
N MET A 1 -7.30 -13.28 -7.73
CA MET A 1 -6.79 -13.00 -9.09
C MET A 1 -6.32 -11.55 -9.08
N PHE A 2 -5.01 -11.27 -9.14
CA PHE A 2 -4.53 -9.89 -9.16
C PHE A 2 -5.10 -9.21 -10.40
N GLN A 3 -5.74 -8.04 -10.23
CA GLN A 3 -6.16 -7.25 -11.37
C GLN A 3 -4.93 -7.05 -12.25
N GLN A 4 -4.95 -7.59 -13.46
CA GLN A 4 -3.87 -7.44 -14.44
C GLN A 4 -3.95 -6.03 -15.03
N GLY A 5 -3.80 -5.02 -14.18
CA GLY A 5 -3.66 -3.65 -14.62
C GLY A 5 -2.38 -3.55 -15.47
N MET A 6 -2.50 -2.95 -16.65
CA MET A 6 -1.33 -2.65 -17.47
C MET A 6 -0.66 -1.39 -16.92
N GLY A 7 0.66 -1.45 -16.69
CA GLY A 7 1.44 -0.29 -16.22
C GLY A 7 2.47 -0.65 -15.16
N ARG A 8 3.02 0.39 -14.51
CA ARG A 8 3.96 0.21 -13.39
C ARG A 8 3.19 -0.21 -12.14
N SER A 9 3.60 -1.32 -11.56
CA SER A 9 3.10 -1.81 -10.29
C SER A 9 4.21 -1.81 -9.24
N ALA A 10 3.81 -1.79 -7.98
CA ALA A 10 4.72 -1.93 -6.85
C ALA A 10 4.08 -2.87 -5.83
N TYR A 11 4.89 -3.75 -5.25
CA TYR A 11 4.46 -4.60 -4.14
C TYR A 11 4.82 -3.96 -2.83
N ILE A 12 3.94 -4.12 -1.84
CA ILE A 12 4.18 -3.67 -0.48
C ILE A 12 4.15 -4.89 0.43
N CYS A 13 4.96 -4.86 1.49
CA CYS A 13 4.86 -5.89 2.50
C CYS A 13 3.57 -5.76 3.32
N ASN A 14 2.95 -6.91 3.62
CA ASN A 14 1.69 -7.00 4.35
C ASN A 14 1.80 -6.53 5.82
N SER A 15 3.01 -6.54 6.41
CA SER A 15 3.19 -6.21 7.83
C SER A 15 2.81 -4.76 8.16
N LYS A 16 2.16 -4.56 9.32
CA LYS A 16 1.85 -3.22 9.87
C LYS A 16 3.05 -2.27 9.93
N LYS A 17 4.28 -2.80 10.08
CA LYS A 17 5.51 -2.02 10.13
C LYS A 17 5.88 -1.37 8.79
N CYS A 18 5.39 -1.90 7.67
CA CYS A 18 5.82 -1.47 6.34
C CYS A 18 5.14 -0.18 5.86
N TYR A 19 3.86 0.00 6.17
CA TYR A 19 3.11 1.20 5.76
C TYR A 19 3.26 2.36 6.74
N SER A 20 3.67 2.07 7.99
CA SER A 20 3.98 3.07 9.01
C SER A 20 5.37 3.69 8.83
N ASP A 21 6.22 3.11 7.96
CA ASP A 21 7.48 3.73 7.56
C ASP A 21 7.21 5.04 6.80
N SER A 22 7.64 6.17 7.38
CA SER A 22 7.57 7.50 6.75
C SER A 22 8.15 7.55 5.32
N LYS A 23 9.06 6.63 4.98
CA LYS A 23 9.68 6.51 3.65
C LYS A 23 8.79 5.82 2.62
N ILE A 24 7.71 5.13 3.02
CA ILE A 24 6.87 4.37 2.10
C ILE A 24 6.26 5.26 1.02
N LYS A 25 5.81 6.46 1.38
CA LYS A 25 5.24 7.44 0.44
C LYS A 25 6.25 7.81 -0.66
N LYS A 26 7.48 8.15 -0.27
CA LYS A 26 8.56 8.49 -1.22
C LYS A 26 8.97 7.30 -2.07
N LYS A 27 9.07 6.11 -1.47
CA LYS A 27 9.40 4.86 -2.20
C LYS A 27 8.33 4.52 -3.23
N LEU A 28 7.05 4.65 -2.88
CA LEU A 28 5.93 4.35 -3.76
C LEU A 28 5.82 5.36 -4.91
N GLN A 29 5.98 6.66 -4.62
CA GLN A 29 6.10 7.70 -5.65
C GLN A 29 7.23 7.41 -6.64
N LYS A 30 8.41 6.99 -6.13
CA LYS A 30 9.56 6.65 -6.98
C LYS A 30 9.31 5.39 -7.83
N ALA A 31 8.71 4.35 -7.26
CA ALA A 31 8.43 3.09 -7.96
C ALA A 31 7.41 3.28 -9.09
N LEU A 32 6.35 4.04 -8.81
CA LEU A 32 5.28 4.31 -9.77
C LEU A 32 5.64 5.46 -10.75
N LYS A 33 6.68 6.24 -10.44
CA LYS A 33 7.02 7.54 -11.08
C LYS A 33 5.81 8.46 -11.19
N THR A 34 5.02 8.55 -10.13
CA THR A 34 3.84 9.41 -10.06
C THR A 34 3.80 10.15 -8.73
N SER A 35 3.16 11.32 -8.72
CA SER A 35 2.83 12.03 -7.49
C SER A 35 1.63 11.37 -6.83
N LEU A 36 1.83 10.83 -5.64
CA LEU A 36 0.73 10.35 -4.81
C LEU A 36 0.11 11.52 -4.05
N GLU A 37 -1.16 11.78 -4.32
CA GLU A 37 -1.96 12.75 -3.58
C GLU A 37 -2.15 12.32 -2.12
N PRO A 38 -2.34 13.28 -1.19
CA PRO A 38 -2.58 12.97 0.21
C PRO A 38 -3.79 12.04 0.42
N GLU A 39 -4.87 12.26 -0.33
CA GLU A 39 -6.10 11.47 -0.26
C GLU A 39 -5.87 9.99 -0.60
N PHE A 40 -5.11 9.71 -1.66
CA PHE A 40 -4.70 8.35 -2.01
C PHE A 40 -3.95 7.67 -0.87
N ILE A 41 -3.05 8.40 -0.18
CA ILE A 41 -2.27 7.85 0.94
C ILE A 41 -3.17 7.50 2.12
N ASP A 42 -4.20 8.31 2.41
CA ASP A 42 -5.13 8.01 3.50
C ASP A 42 -6.03 6.80 3.18
N ILE A 43 -6.53 6.69 1.94
CA ILE A 43 -7.25 5.49 1.48
C ILE A 43 -6.34 4.26 1.58
N PHE A 44 -5.12 4.37 1.07
CA PHE A 44 -4.13 3.30 1.11
C PHE A 44 -3.81 2.83 2.55
N LYS A 45 -3.68 3.76 3.51
CA LYS A 45 -3.49 3.42 4.93
C LYS A 45 -4.70 2.69 5.52
N LYS A 46 -5.92 3.11 5.20
CA LYS A 46 -7.15 2.46 5.65
C LYS A 46 -7.22 1.02 5.12
N GLU A 47 -7.00 0.83 3.82
CA GLU A 47 -7.01 -0.49 3.18
C GLU A 47 -6.00 -1.47 3.80
N ILE A 48 -4.77 -1.03 4.05
CA ILE A 48 -3.73 -1.89 4.66
C ILE A 48 -4.04 -2.24 6.11
N THR A 49 -4.62 -1.29 6.84
CA THR A 49 -5.01 -1.50 8.23
C THR A 49 -6.13 -2.54 8.29
N SER A 50 -7.18 -2.35 7.46
CA SER A 50 -8.27 -3.32 7.30
C SER A 50 -7.73 -4.70 6.90
N PHE A 51 -6.87 -4.79 5.89
CA PHE A 51 -6.29 -6.05 5.44
C PHE A 51 -5.51 -6.78 6.54
N ASN A 52 -4.73 -6.05 7.34
CA ASN A 52 -4.06 -6.61 8.51
C ASN A 52 -5.09 -7.10 9.54
N GLU A 53 -6.16 -6.38 9.82
CA GLU A 53 -7.19 -6.82 10.76
C GLU A 53 -7.89 -8.10 10.31
N TYR A 54 -8.18 -8.22 9.01
CA TYR A 54 -8.69 -9.47 8.41
C TYR A 54 -7.68 -10.60 8.51
N SER A 55 -6.40 -10.34 8.23
CA SER A 55 -5.33 -11.35 8.34
C SER A 55 -5.07 -11.80 9.78
N ASN A 56 -5.41 -10.98 10.79
CA ASN A 56 -5.32 -11.33 12.22
C ASN A 56 -6.61 -12.01 12.74
N LYS A 57 -7.69 -12.06 11.94
CA LYS A 57 -8.98 -12.67 12.31
C LYS A 57 -9.13 -14.15 11.93
N GLY A 58 -8.07 -14.80 11.47
CA GLY A 58 -7.97 -16.25 11.44
C GLY A 58 -8.18 -16.90 10.07
N ILE A 59 -7.20 -17.73 9.69
CA ILE A 59 -7.45 -19.15 9.42
C ILE A 59 -7.84 -19.80 10.75
#